data_AF-B8JHF9-F1
#
_entry.id   AF-B8JHF9-F1
#
_cell.length_a   1.000
_cell.length_b   1.000
_cell.length_c   1.000
_cell.angle_alpha   90.00
_cell.angle_beta   90.00
_cell.angle_gamma   90.00
#
_symmetry.space_group_name_H-M   'P 1'
#
loop_
_entity.id
_entity.type
_entity.pdbx_description
1 polymer ?
#
loop_
_entity_poly.entity_id
_entity_poly.type
_entity_poly.pdbx_seq_one_letter_code
_entity_poly.pdbx_strand_id
1 'polypeptide(L)'
;MSVTRRQFLVRALAGGAGAAAGAALPACAPDTSPAPLVDVAAPVNGRLTLTLSRHPALARPGGAVRARAPGLADPVLVVHAADGTFAAMSSTCTHQGCPVGFEGGEVICPCHASTFDLLGRVTRPPAIQGLAAYAAFHDPALDEVAVDLTAGDPGFPRWTDGAVVFPLADFPQLAADGGSVAGRPGGAPRPLALVVVALAGGAYAALDAICTHLGCIVGWDAGRGQVICPCHGSRYALDGAVQHGPATRPLGTYDVTADALAVTVHVPA
;
A
#
# COMPACT_ATOMS: atom_id res chain seq x y z
N MET A 1 -30.35 -51.17 12.01
CA MET A 1 -29.72 -51.42 13.32
C MET A 1 -28.87 -50.19 13.64
N SER A 2 -29.37 -49.31 14.49
CA SER A 2 -28.73 -48.02 14.84
C SER A 2 -27.77 -48.22 16.01
N VAL A 3 -26.47 -48.03 15.76
CA VAL A 3 -25.43 -48.01 16.80
C VAL A 3 -25.43 -46.63 17.44
N THR A 4 -25.54 -46.55 18.76
CA THR A 4 -25.62 -45.26 19.48
C THR A 4 -24.23 -44.72 19.82
N ARG A 5 -24.13 -43.38 19.94
CA ARG A 5 -22.89 -42.59 20.19
C ARG A 5 -22.04 -43.08 21.37
N ARG A 6 -22.60 -43.85 22.29
CA ARG A 6 -21.89 -44.37 23.49
C ARG A 6 -20.94 -45.53 23.17
N GLN A 7 -21.11 -46.21 22.03
CA GLN A 7 -20.26 -47.35 21.62
C GLN A 7 -19.06 -46.95 20.75
N PHE A 8 -18.98 -45.69 20.29
CA PHE A 8 -17.83 -45.19 19.51
C PHE A 8 -16.65 -44.77 20.40
N LEU A 9 -16.92 -44.26 21.62
CA LEU A 9 -15.88 -43.72 22.50
C LEU A 9 -15.06 -44.78 23.26
N VAL A 10 -15.50 -46.04 23.30
CA VAL A 10 -14.80 -47.11 24.06
C VAL A 10 -13.71 -47.81 23.24
N ARG A 11 -13.64 -47.59 21.92
CA ARG A 11 -12.66 -48.27 21.04
C ARG A 11 -11.48 -47.41 20.57
N ALA A 12 -11.35 -46.17 21.04
CA ALA A 12 -10.28 -45.26 20.61
C ALA A 12 -9.00 -45.30 21.48
N LEU A 13 -8.90 -46.19 22.48
CA LEU A 13 -7.77 -46.24 23.43
C LEU A 13 -6.87 -47.48 23.30
N ALA A 14 -6.92 -48.22 22.19
CA ALA A 14 -6.01 -49.35 22.00
C ALA A 14 -5.42 -49.38 20.59
N GLY A 15 -4.17 -48.92 20.46
CA GLY A 15 -3.28 -49.28 19.36
C GLY A 15 -2.83 -48.13 18.49
N GLY A 16 -1.58 -47.71 18.63
CA GLY A 16 -0.94 -46.80 17.68
C GLY A 16 0.34 -46.18 18.22
N ALA A 17 1.44 -46.91 18.08
CA ALA A 17 2.79 -46.49 18.46
C ALA A 17 3.33 -45.35 17.57
N GLY A 18 4.08 -44.44 18.20
CA GLY A 18 5.28 -43.78 17.67
C GLY A 18 5.23 -43.16 16.28
N ALA A 19 4.86 -41.89 16.20
CA ALA A 19 5.45 -40.94 15.26
C ALA A 19 5.67 -39.62 16.00
N ALA A 20 6.92 -39.31 16.34
CA ALA A 20 7.30 -37.98 16.81
C ALA A 20 7.21 -37.01 15.62
N ALA A 21 6.00 -36.58 15.30
CA ALA A 21 5.80 -35.39 14.48
C ALA A 21 6.32 -34.21 15.32
N GLY A 22 7.38 -33.55 14.86
CA GLY A 22 7.79 -32.27 15.42
C GLY A 22 6.58 -31.35 15.41
N ALA A 23 6.02 -31.10 16.59
CA ALA A 23 4.97 -30.12 16.76
C ALA A 23 5.59 -28.78 16.42
N ALA A 24 5.34 -28.30 15.20
CA ALA A 24 5.46 -26.89 14.91
C ALA A 24 4.51 -26.20 15.88
N LEU A 25 5.08 -25.60 16.93
CA LEU A 25 4.32 -24.74 17.84
C LEU A 25 3.57 -23.75 16.95
N PRO A 26 2.26 -23.54 17.15
CA PRO A 26 1.58 -22.45 16.47
C PRO A 26 2.35 -21.19 16.83
N ALA A 27 2.92 -20.52 15.82
CA ALA A 27 3.59 -19.25 16.01
C ALA A 27 2.60 -18.37 16.78
N CYS A 28 2.96 -18.00 18.01
CA CYS A 28 2.16 -17.10 18.81
C CYS A 28 1.86 -15.87 17.94
N ALA A 29 0.58 -15.50 17.84
CA ALA A 29 0.24 -14.21 17.25
C ALA A 29 1.11 -13.16 17.97
N PRO A 30 1.80 -12.27 17.23
CA PRO A 30 2.58 -11.22 17.86
C PRO A 30 1.65 -10.44 18.80
N ASP A 31 2.06 -10.25 20.06
CA ASP A 31 1.32 -9.54 21.10
C ASP A 31 1.43 -8.01 20.88
N THR A 32 1.15 -7.59 19.66
CA THR A 32 1.20 -6.19 19.27
C THR A 32 -0.18 -5.59 19.45
N SER A 33 -0.29 -4.44 20.10
CA SER A 33 -1.52 -3.64 20.14
C SER A 33 -1.51 -2.57 19.04
N PRO A 34 -2.68 -2.10 18.56
CA PRO A 34 -2.72 -0.91 17.72
C PRO A 34 -1.99 0.26 18.38
N ALA A 35 -1.28 1.09 17.62
CA ALA A 35 -0.56 2.22 18.20
C ALA A 35 -1.55 3.20 18.88
N PRO A 36 -1.15 4.04 19.84
CA PRO A 36 -2.06 5.00 20.47
C PRO A 36 -2.73 5.91 19.43
N LEU A 37 -4.05 6.09 19.53
CA LEU A 37 -4.81 6.99 18.68
C LEU A 37 -4.82 8.39 19.30
N VAL A 38 -4.36 9.39 18.55
CA VAL A 38 -4.25 10.77 18.99
C VAL A 38 -5.02 11.69 18.06
N ASP A 39 -5.66 12.72 18.62
CA ASP A 39 -6.28 13.80 17.85
C ASP A 39 -5.25 14.89 17.57
N VAL A 40 -5.19 15.32 16.32
CA VAL A 40 -4.31 16.40 15.86
C VAL A 40 -5.11 17.42 15.05
N ALA A 41 -4.50 18.59 14.84
CA ALA A 41 -5.12 19.64 14.04
C ALA A 41 -5.35 19.18 12.58
N ALA A 42 -6.34 19.78 11.92
CA ALA A 42 -6.60 19.52 10.51
C ALA A 42 -5.35 19.84 9.66
N PRO A 43 -5.06 19.04 8.61
CA PRO A 43 -3.95 19.33 7.72
C PRO A 43 -4.11 20.71 7.05
N VAL A 44 -3.01 21.46 6.94
CA VAL A 44 -2.98 22.74 6.23
C VAL A 44 -2.20 22.55 4.94
N ASN A 45 -2.81 22.88 3.80
CA ASN A 45 -2.21 22.67 2.47
C ASN A 45 -1.70 21.23 2.26
N GLY A 46 -2.46 20.25 2.77
CA GLY A 46 -2.10 18.83 2.67
C GLY A 46 -0.96 18.37 3.59
N ARG A 47 -0.49 19.24 4.50
CA ARG A 47 0.52 18.91 5.50
C ARG A 47 -0.12 18.66 6.86
N LEU A 48 0.06 17.46 7.38
CA LEU A 48 -0.32 17.09 8.75
C LEU A 48 0.88 17.29 9.67
N THR A 49 0.73 18.06 10.75
CA THR A 49 1.83 18.39 11.66
C THR A 49 1.55 17.86 13.07
N LEU A 50 2.56 17.25 13.68
CA LEU A 50 2.56 16.74 15.04
C LEU A 50 3.70 17.39 15.83
N THR A 51 3.38 18.03 16.96
CA THR A 51 4.40 18.57 17.88
C THR A 51 4.91 17.44 18.80
N LEU A 52 6.21 17.13 18.76
CA LEU A 52 6.77 15.97 19.47
C LEU A 52 6.58 16.06 20.99
N SER A 53 6.73 17.25 21.60
CA SER A 53 6.46 17.46 23.02
C SER A 53 5.02 17.15 23.46
N ARG A 54 4.05 17.21 22.54
CA ARG A 54 2.64 16.85 22.80
C ARG A 54 2.33 15.38 22.52
N HIS A 55 3.27 14.65 21.92
CA HIS A 55 3.13 13.24 21.56
C HIS A 55 4.33 12.42 22.05
N PRO A 56 4.45 12.15 23.37
CA PRO A 56 5.63 11.52 23.96
C PRO A 56 5.98 10.14 23.37
N ALA A 57 5.00 9.43 22.82
CA ALA A 57 5.23 8.18 22.10
C ALA A 57 6.16 8.37 20.89
N LEU A 58 6.10 9.52 20.19
CA LEU A 58 6.99 9.84 19.07
C LEU A 58 8.32 10.44 19.50
N ALA A 59 8.52 10.79 20.77
CA ALA A 59 9.78 11.38 21.24
C ALA A 59 10.93 10.37 21.34
N ARG A 60 10.65 9.06 21.22
CA ARG A 60 11.64 7.99 21.36
C ARG A 60 11.64 7.08 20.12
N PRO A 61 12.82 6.69 19.59
CA PRO A 61 12.91 5.65 18.58
C PRO A 61 12.19 4.37 19.02
N GLY A 62 11.47 3.74 18.09
CA GLY A 62 10.61 2.59 18.37
C GLY A 62 9.16 2.95 18.67
N GLY A 63 8.83 4.23 18.80
CA GLY A 63 7.49 4.69 19.13
C GLY A 63 6.62 5.01 17.91
N ALA A 64 5.30 4.95 18.08
CA ALA A 64 4.34 5.26 17.03
C ALA A 64 3.04 5.84 17.59
N VAL A 65 2.30 6.57 16.74
CA VAL A 65 0.93 7.02 17.01
C VAL A 65 0.08 6.90 15.74
N ARG A 66 -1.23 6.76 15.91
CA ARG A 66 -2.21 6.94 14.84
C ARG A 66 -2.79 8.33 14.97
N ALA A 67 -2.51 9.20 14.02
CA ALA A 67 -2.98 10.58 14.00
C ALA A 67 -4.33 10.67 13.29
N ARG A 68 -5.38 11.02 14.03
CA ARG A 68 -6.70 11.35 13.50
C ARG A 68 -6.83 12.88 13.41
N ALA A 69 -7.31 13.37 12.28
CA ALA A 69 -7.52 14.79 12.07
C ALA A 69 -8.82 15.04 11.29
N PRO A 70 -9.49 16.20 11.50
CA PRO A 70 -10.61 16.60 10.65
C PRO A 70 -10.21 16.62 9.17
N GLY A 71 -11.09 16.11 8.30
CA GLY A 71 -10.85 16.04 6.86
C GLY A 71 -10.05 14.82 6.39
N LEU A 72 -9.47 14.03 7.29
CA LEU A 72 -8.88 12.73 6.94
C LEU A 72 -9.95 11.64 6.92
N ALA A 73 -9.95 10.83 5.86
CA ALA A 73 -10.82 9.64 5.77
C ALA A 73 -10.39 8.56 6.77
N ASP A 74 -9.09 8.33 6.91
CA ASP A 74 -8.48 7.35 7.80
C ASP A 74 -7.34 8.00 8.62
N PRO A 75 -7.07 7.52 9.85
CA PRO A 75 -5.89 7.97 10.60
C PRO A 75 -4.59 7.62 9.87
N VAL A 76 -3.56 8.44 10.09
CA VAL A 76 -2.21 8.21 9.59
C VAL A 76 -1.36 7.64 10.71
N LEU A 77 -0.75 6.47 10.50
CA LEU A 77 0.29 5.95 11.38
C LEU A 77 1.56 6.78 11.17
N VAL A 78 2.10 7.35 12.24
CA VAL A 78 3.41 8.02 12.29
C VAL A 78 4.31 7.20 13.20
N VAL A 79 5.50 6.86 12.72
CA VAL A 79 6.48 6.01 13.40
C VAL A 79 7.79 6.77 13.54
N HIS A 80 8.39 6.73 14.73
CA HIS A 80 9.77 7.12 14.95
C HIS A 80 10.64 5.86 14.87
N ALA A 81 11.37 5.70 13.77
CA ALA A 81 12.19 4.54 13.49
C ALA A 81 13.45 4.49 14.39
N ALA A 82 14.06 3.30 14.48
CA ALA A 82 15.23 3.07 15.33
C ALA A 82 16.46 3.91 14.92
N ASP A 83 16.56 4.30 13.66
CA ASP A 83 17.62 5.13 13.10
C ASP A 83 17.38 6.65 13.29
N GLY A 84 16.31 7.03 13.99
CA GLY A 84 15.93 8.43 14.23
C GLY A 84 15.12 9.08 13.10
N THR A 85 14.84 8.35 12.02
CA THR A 85 13.96 8.83 10.95
C THR A 85 12.48 8.68 11.32
N PHE A 86 11.62 9.34 10.57
CA PHE A 86 10.17 9.19 10.70
C PHE A 86 9.59 8.55 9.45
N ALA A 87 8.65 7.63 9.65
CA ALA A 87 7.86 7.03 8.59
C ALA A 87 6.39 7.32 8.82
N ALA A 88 5.63 7.54 7.74
CA ALA A 88 4.20 7.77 7.81
C ALA A 88 3.46 6.93 6.77
N MET A 89 2.33 6.35 7.15
CA MET A 89 1.50 5.55 6.26
C MET A 89 0.06 5.46 6.75
N SER A 90 -0.85 4.89 5.96
CA SER A 90 -2.21 4.59 6.41
C SER A 90 -2.17 3.73 7.68
N SER A 91 -3.00 4.10 8.66
CA SER A 91 -3.16 3.33 9.88
C SER A 91 -4.07 2.10 9.72
N THR A 92 -4.65 1.90 8.54
CA THR A 92 -5.71 0.92 8.31
C THR A 92 -5.15 -0.26 7.52
N CYS A 93 -5.14 -1.45 8.12
CA CYS A 93 -4.68 -2.66 7.44
C CYS A 93 -5.54 -2.94 6.20
N THR A 94 -4.88 -3.10 5.05
CA THR A 94 -5.52 -3.36 3.74
C THR A 94 -6.20 -4.72 3.60
N HIS A 95 -6.05 -5.61 4.60
CA HIS A 95 -6.74 -6.90 4.60
C HIS A 95 -8.21 -6.78 5.03
N GLN A 96 -8.46 -6.29 6.25
CA GLN A 96 -9.82 -6.21 6.84
C GLN A 96 -10.08 -4.90 7.59
N GLY A 97 -9.24 -3.88 7.39
CA GLY A 97 -9.46 -2.56 7.98
C GLY A 97 -9.08 -2.41 9.45
N CYS A 98 -8.40 -3.40 10.04
CA CYS A 98 -7.94 -3.28 11.43
C CYS A 98 -6.87 -2.19 11.59
N PRO A 99 -6.88 -1.45 12.70
CA PRO A 99 -5.81 -0.50 12.96
C PRO A 99 -4.49 -1.20 13.27
N VAL A 100 -3.40 -0.70 12.68
CA VAL A 100 -2.07 -1.27 12.85
C VAL A 100 -1.34 -0.71 14.07
N GLY A 101 -0.39 -1.49 14.59
CA GLY A 101 0.60 -1.11 15.59
C GLY A 101 2.01 -1.07 14.99
N PHE A 102 2.99 -0.76 15.83
CA PHE A 102 4.40 -0.76 15.47
C PHE A 102 5.21 -1.41 16.59
N GLU A 103 5.98 -2.45 16.26
CA GLU A 103 6.78 -3.20 17.22
C GLU A 103 7.95 -3.86 16.49
N GLY A 104 9.13 -3.91 17.13
CA GLY A 104 10.29 -4.60 16.57
C GLY A 104 10.82 -4.03 15.24
N GLY A 105 10.47 -2.78 14.90
CA GLY A 105 10.82 -2.17 13.62
C GLY A 105 9.84 -2.48 12.48
N GLU A 106 8.75 -3.20 12.75
CA GLU A 106 7.73 -3.56 11.77
C GLU A 106 6.36 -2.95 12.12
N VAL A 107 5.57 -2.67 11.10
CA VAL A 107 4.16 -2.31 11.25
C VAL A 107 3.33 -3.58 11.24
N ILE A 108 2.59 -3.84 12.32
CA ILE A 108 1.92 -5.12 12.53
C ILE A 108 0.41 -4.91 12.71
N CYS A 109 -0.38 -5.66 11.96
CA CYS A 109 -1.83 -5.74 12.16
C CYS A 109 -2.14 -6.80 13.24
N PRO A 110 -2.74 -6.41 14.37
CA PRO A 110 -2.97 -7.33 15.49
C PRO A 110 -4.09 -8.35 15.25
N CYS A 111 -4.95 -8.13 14.26
CA CYS A 111 -6.08 -9.01 13.99
C CYS A 111 -5.65 -10.34 13.35
N HIS A 112 -4.79 -10.28 12.33
CA HIS A 112 -4.41 -11.44 11.51
C HIS A 112 -2.91 -11.47 11.19
N ALA A 113 -2.10 -10.70 11.93
CA ALA A 113 -0.65 -10.65 11.85
C ALA A 113 -0.06 -10.22 10.49
N SER A 114 -0.83 -9.52 9.63
CA SER A 114 -0.24 -8.89 8.45
C SER A 114 0.85 -7.93 8.88
N THR A 115 2.00 -7.99 8.21
CA THR A 115 3.17 -7.18 8.56
C THR A 115 3.60 -6.36 7.36
N PHE A 116 4.03 -5.14 7.64
CA PHE A 116 4.50 -4.18 6.67
C PHE A 116 5.82 -3.56 7.12
N ASP A 117 6.66 -3.21 6.17
CA ASP A 117 7.85 -2.41 6.45
C ASP A 117 7.52 -0.91 6.60
N LEU A 118 8.55 -0.10 6.87
CA LEU A 118 8.42 1.35 7.06
C LEU A 118 8.07 2.13 5.77
N LEU A 119 8.06 1.46 4.62
CA LEU A 119 7.55 2.00 3.36
C LEU A 119 6.12 1.52 3.08
N GLY A 120 5.48 0.85 4.06
CA GLY A 120 4.14 0.31 3.95
C GLY A 120 4.04 -0.96 3.09
N ARG A 121 5.16 -1.53 2.62
CA ARG A 121 5.14 -2.73 1.76
C ARG A 121 4.86 -3.97 2.60
N VAL A 122 4.03 -4.87 2.08
CA VAL A 122 3.71 -6.13 2.75
C VAL A 122 4.97 -6.98 2.88
N THR A 123 5.35 -7.33 4.11
CA THR A 123 6.41 -8.30 4.42
C THR A 123 5.82 -9.64 4.87
N ARG A 124 4.59 -9.64 5.40
CA ARG A 124 3.87 -10.86 5.81
C ARG A 124 2.38 -10.78 5.46
N PRO A 125 1.82 -11.81 4.78
CA PRO A 125 0.37 -11.92 4.52
C PRO A 125 -0.41 -12.05 5.85
N PRO A 126 -1.75 -11.93 5.87
CA PRO A 126 -2.72 -12.02 4.75
C PRO A 126 -2.93 -10.79 3.88
N ALA A 127 -2.51 -9.59 4.30
CA ALA A 127 -2.56 -8.43 3.41
C ALA A 127 -1.75 -8.72 2.14
N ILE A 128 -2.30 -8.33 0.99
CA ILE A 128 -1.66 -8.47 -0.33
C ILE A 128 -1.38 -7.11 -0.97
N GLN A 129 -1.90 -6.04 -0.37
CA GLN A 129 -1.66 -4.65 -0.76
C GLN A 129 -0.92 -3.93 0.37
N GLY A 130 0.08 -3.13 0.02
CA GLY A 130 0.77 -2.29 1.00
C GLY A 130 -0.10 -1.14 1.54
N LEU A 131 0.27 -0.63 2.71
CA LEU A 131 -0.29 0.60 3.27
C LEU A 131 0.13 1.78 2.39
N ALA A 132 -0.77 2.76 2.20
CA ALA A 132 -0.41 3.99 1.51
C ALA A 132 0.64 4.75 2.35
N ALA A 133 1.86 4.90 1.84
CA ALA A 133 2.93 5.62 2.51
C ALA A 133 2.85 7.12 2.20
N TYR A 134 3.32 7.94 3.13
CA TYR A 134 3.40 9.40 3.02
C TYR A 134 4.84 9.83 3.35
N ALA A 135 5.31 10.91 2.71
CA ALA A 135 6.59 11.48 3.08
C ALA A 135 6.49 12.13 4.47
N ALA A 136 7.43 11.82 5.35
CA ALA A 136 7.52 12.39 6.69
C ALA A 136 8.84 13.14 6.86
N PHE A 137 8.77 14.31 7.49
CA PHE A 137 9.89 15.20 7.72
C PHE A 137 9.93 15.59 9.19
N HIS A 138 11.12 15.57 9.78
CA HIS A 138 11.33 16.05 11.15
C HIS A 138 12.04 17.40 11.11
N ASP A 139 11.43 18.40 11.73
CA ASP A 139 12.03 19.71 11.98
C ASP A 139 12.35 19.84 13.49
N PRO A 140 13.61 19.60 13.89
CA PRO A 140 14.01 19.69 15.28
C PRO A 140 14.01 21.13 15.81
N ALA A 141 14.06 22.15 14.94
CA ALA A 141 14.02 23.55 15.38
C ALA A 141 12.60 23.96 15.78
N LEU A 142 11.58 23.32 15.20
CA LEU A 142 10.17 23.56 15.48
C LEU A 142 9.55 22.54 16.45
N ASP A 143 10.29 21.49 16.86
CA ASP A 143 9.76 20.37 17.65
C ASP A 143 8.62 19.64 16.91
N GLU A 144 8.74 19.48 15.59
CA GLU A 144 7.64 19.02 14.73
C GLU A 144 8.01 17.85 13.82
N VAL A 145 7.07 16.93 13.67
CA VAL A 145 7.03 15.97 12.57
C VAL A 145 5.91 16.39 11.64
N ALA A 146 6.23 16.54 10.36
CA ALA A 146 5.28 16.86 9.32
C ALA A 146 5.14 15.70 8.33
N VAL A 147 3.91 15.36 8.00
CA VAL A 147 3.54 14.37 6.99
C VAL A 147 2.94 15.11 5.79
N ASP A 148 3.55 14.96 4.62
CA ASP A 148 3.00 15.44 3.35
C ASP A 148 1.99 14.40 2.83
N LEU A 149 0.70 14.67 3.04
CA LEU A 149 -0.40 13.81 2.59
C LEU A 149 -0.63 13.91 1.07
N THR A 150 0.00 14.88 0.43
CA THR A 150 -0.01 15.05 -1.02
C THR A 150 1.23 14.45 -1.66
N ALA A 151 2.16 13.91 -0.87
CA ALA A 151 3.29 13.17 -1.41
C ALA A 151 2.73 11.91 -2.10
N GLY A 152 3.01 11.79 -3.39
CA GLY A 152 2.75 10.55 -4.13
C GLY A 152 3.72 9.45 -3.70
N ASP A 153 3.75 8.36 -4.47
CA ASP A 153 4.73 7.31 -4.24
C ASP A 153 6.16 7.89 -4.40
N PRO A 154 7.14 7.53 -3.55
CA PRO A 154 8.50 8.07 -3.64
C PRO A 154 9.12 7.90 -5.03
N GLY A 155 9.65 9.00 -5.58
CA GLY A 155 10.24 9.03 -6.92
C GLY A 155 9.23 9.07 -8.07
N PHE A 156 7.92 9.03 -7.81
CA PHE A 156 6.90 9.19 -8.84
C PHE A 156 6.61 10.68 -9.10
N PRO A 157 6.41 11.10 -10.37
CA PRO A 157 6.26 12.53 -10.67
C PRO A 157 4.97 13.11 -10.08
N ARG A 158 4.99 14.41 -9.79
CA ARG A 158 3.80 15.10 -9.27
C ARG A 158 2.83 15.42 -10.39
N TRP A 159 1.54 15.38 -10.07
CA TRP A 159 0.49 15.99 -10.87
C TRP A 159 0.58 17.51 -10.72
N THR A 160 0.63 18.22 -11.84
CA THR A 160 0.65 19.68 -11.91
C THR A 160 -0.26 20.11 -13.05
N ASP A 161 -1.26 20.95 -12.75
CA ASP A 161 -2.13 21.60 -13.73
C ASP A 161 -2.71 20.67 -14.81
N GLY A 162 -3.19 19.50 -14.39
CA GLY A 162 -3.84 18.56 -15.30
C GLY A 162 -2.90 17.57 -15.98
N ALA A 163 -1.62 17.48 -15.59
CA ALA A 163 -0.68 16.55 -16.20
C ALA A 163 0.30 15.92 -15.20
N VAL A 164 0.83 14.75 -15.57
CA VAL A 164 1.98 14.10 -14.92
C VAL A 164 3.06 13.90 -15.97
N VAL A 165 4.23 14.47 -15.75
CA VAL A 165 5.36 14.43 -16.70
C VAL A 165 6.41 13.44 -16.20
N PHE A 166 6.79 12.50 -17.06
CA PHE A 166 7.82 11.49 -16.81
C PHE A 166 9.05 11.82 -17.67
N PRO A 167 10.10 12.44 -17.10
CA PRO A 167 11.35 12.66 -17.82
C PRO A 167 12.00 11.33 -18.20
N LEU A 168 12.32 11.11 -19.48
CA LEU A 168 12.90 9.85 -19.93
C LEU A 168 14.28 9.58 -19.33
N ALA A 169 14.99 10.62 -18.88
CA ALA A 169 16.24 10.48 -18.13
C ALA A 169 16.06 9.80 -16.77
N ASP A 170 14.94 10.08 -16.09
CA ASP A 170 14.61 9.52 -14.77
C ASP A 170 13.80 8.22 -14.88
N PHE A 171 13.11 8.02 -16.02
CA PHE A 171 12.29 6.85 -16.33
C PHE A 171 12.77 6.15 -17.61
N PRO A 172 14.03 5.66 -17.67
CA PRO A 172 14.60 5.09 -18.89
C PRO A 172 13.85 3.84 -19.38
N GLN A 173 13.14 3.15 -18.49
CA GLN A 173 12.27 2.04 -18.88
C GLN A 173 11.16 2.44 -19.85
N LEU A 174 10.73 3.70 -19.86
CA LEU A 174 9.73 4.19 -20.83
C LEU A 174 10.32 4.43 -22.22
N ALA A 175 11.65 4.39 -22.39
CA ALA A 175 12.28 4.50 -23.70
C ALA A 175 12.35 3.17 -24.49
N ALA A 176 11.92 2.05 -23.88
CA ALA A 176 12.00 0.72 -24.48
C ALA A 176 10.61 0.10 -24.66
N ASP A 177 10.37 -0.53 -25.82
CA ASP A 177 9.13 -1.24 -26.13
C ASP A 177 8.77 -2.26 -25.02
N GLY A 178 7.54 -2.17 -24.52
CA GLY A 178 7.03 -3.02 -23.44
C GLY A 178 7.46 -2.58 -22.04
N GLY A 179 8.29 -1.56 -21.91
CA GLY A 179 8.63 -0.96 -20.63
C GLY A 179 7.44 -0.22 -20.00
N SER A 180 7.43 -0.14 -18.66
CA SER A 180 6.30 0.49 -17.96
C SER A 180 6.70 1.05 -16.60
N VAL A 181 5.87 1.94 -16.08
CA VAL A 181 5.94 2.42 -14.69
C VAL A 181 4.52 2.49 -14.12
N ALA A 182 4.36 2.14 -12.84
CA ALA A 182 3.10 2.30 -12.14
C ALA A 182 3.32 2.95 -10.77
N GLY A 183 2.42 3.84 -10.37
CA GLY A 183 2.50 4.53 -9.08
C GLY A 183 1.53 5.70 -8.95
N ARG A 184 1.58 6.35 -7.79
CA ARG A 184 0.73 7.48 -7.43
C ARG A 184 1.45 8.81 -7.62
N PRO A 185 0.93 9.74 -8.45
CA PRO A 185 1.45 11.08 -8.51
C PRO A 185 1.11 11.89 -7.26
N GLY A 186 2.07 12.68 -6.79
CA GLY A 186 1.83 13.62 -5.71
C GLY A 186 0.99 14.82 -6.17
N GLY A 187 0.22 15.42 -5.27
CA GLY A 187 -0.59 16.62 -5.56
C GLY A 187 -1.82 16.40 -6.42
N ALA A 188 -2.18 15.16 -6.78
CA ALA A 188 -3.38 14.88 -7.54
C ALA A 188 -4.66 15.32 -6.80
N PRO A 189 -5.67 15.87 -7.50
CA PRO A 189 -6.88 16.44 -6.87
C PRO A 189 -7.86 15.37 -6.35
N ARG A 190 -7.59 14.10 -6.66
CA ARG A 190 -8.36 12.92 -6.29
C ARG A 190 -7.43 11.71 -6.13
N PRO A 191 -7.87 10.61 -5.50
CA PRO A 191 -7.14 9.36 -5.55
C PRO A 191 -6.82 8.98 -7.00
N LEU A 192 -5.52 8.96 -7.31
CA LEU A 192 -5.00 8.69 -8.64
C LEU A 192 -3.78 7.79 -8.51
N ALA A 193 -3.74 6.75 -9.33
CA ALA A 193 -2.54 6.01 -9.63
C ALA A 193 -2.53 5.80 -11.14
N LEU A 194 -1.34 5.84 -11.75
CA LEU A 194 -1.16 5.69 -13.19
C LEU A 194 -0.33 4.45 -13.46
N VAL A 195 -0.65 3.74 -14.53
CA VAL A 195 0.26 2.80 -15.19
C VAL A 195 0.51 3.33 -16.60
N VAL A 196 1.77 3.60 -16.91
CA VAL A 196 2.22 4.10 -18.22
C VAL A 196 3.02 3.01 -18.88
N VAL A 197 2.69 2.69 -20.13
CA VAL A 197 3.29 1.60 -20.90
C VAL A 197 3.83 2.15 -22.20
N ALA A 198 5.11 1.91 -22.47
CA ALA A 198 5.74 2.16 -23.76
C ALA A 198 5.38 1.03 -24.74
N LEU A 199 4.86 1.39 -25.90
CA LEU A 199 4.41 0.48 -26.95
C LEU A 199 5.36 0.53 -28.14
N ALA A 200 5.29 -0.50 -28.97
CA ALA A 200 6.04 -0.55 -30.22
C ALA A 200 5.82 0.69 -31.09
N GLY A 201 6.89 1.17 -31.71
CA GLY A 201 6.85 2.33 -32.61
C GLY A 201 6.77 3.69 -31.89
N GLY A 202 7.10 3.75 -30.60
CA GLY A 202 7.17 4.99 -29.83
C GLY A 202 5.81 5.53 -29.36
N ALA A 203 4.76 4.71 -29.43
CA ALA A 203 3.46 5.03 -28.86
C ALA A 203 3.43 4.72 -27.36
N TYR A 204 2.46 5.29 -26.64
CA TYR A 204 2.29 5.06 -25.21
C TYR A 204 0.82 4.83 -24.87
N ALA A 205 0.57 4.03 -23.84
CA ALA A 205 -0.73 3.91 -23.19
C ALA A 205 -0.60 4.37 -21.73
N ALA A 206 -1.61 5.08 -21.24
CA ALA A 206 -1.72 5.43 -19.83
C ALA A 206 -3.13 5.09 -19.32
N LEU A 207 -3.19 4.41 -18.19
CA LEU A 207 -4.43 3.96 -17.57
C LEU A 207 -4.45 4.30 -16.09
N ASP A 208 -5.64 4.34 -15.50
CA ASP A 208 -5.80 4.23 -14.05
C ASP A 208 -5.14 2.93 -13.58
N ALA A 209 -4.20 3.04 -12.66
CA ALA A 209 -3.60 1.87 -12.03
C ALA A 209 -4.42 1.36 -10.84
N ILE A 210 -5.51 2.01 -10.45
CA ILE A 210 -6.36 1.56 -9.34
C ILE A 210 -7.32 0.47 -9.87
N CYS A 211 -7.07 -0.78 -9.51
CA CYS A 211 -7.92 -1.91 -9.90
C CYS A 211 -9.37 -1.68 -9.46
N THR A 212 -10.29 -1.76 -10.42
CA THR A 212 -11.73 -1.54 -10.21
C THR A 212 -12.44 -2.60 -9.37
N HIS A 213 -11.75 -3.69 -9.00
CA HIS A 213 -12.25 -4.68 -8.05
C HIS A 213 -12.20 -4.13 -6.62
N LEU A 214 -11.01 -4.00 -6.03
CA LEU A 214 -10.81 -3.61 -4.62
C LEU A 214 -9.64 -2.62 -4.42
N GLY A 215 -9.22 -1.91 -5.47
CA GLY A 215 -8.31 -0.77 -5.34
C GLY A 215 -6.80 -1.07 -5.35
N CYS A 216 -6.39 -2.33 -5.54
CA CYS A 216 -4.97 -2.65 -5.71
C CYS A 216 -4.34 -1.94 -6.90
N ILE A 217 -3.06 -1.60 -6.80
CA ILE A 217 -2.31 -1.04 -7.93
C ILE A 217 -1.98 -2.15 -8.94
N VAL A 218 -2.46 -1.99 -10.17
CA VAL A 218 -2.16 -2.89 -11.29
C VAL A 218 -0.80 -2.57 -11.91
N GLY A 219 -0.19 -3.54 -12.56
CA GLY A 219 1.06 -3.37 -13.32
C GLY A 219 0.95 -3.96 -14.72
N TRP A 220 1.85 -3.57 -15.61
CA TRP A 220 1.93 -4.13 -16.97
C TRP A 220 2.75 -5.43 -17.00
N ASP A 221 2.22 -6.45 -17.66
CA ASP A 221 2.93 -7.68 -18.00
C ASP A 221 3.17 -7.71 -19.51
N ALA A 222 4.39 -7.37 -19.93
CA ALA A 222 4.77 -7.32 -21.33
C ALA A 222 4.71 -8.69 -22.02
N GLY A 223 4.95 -9.78 -21.28
CA GLY A 223 4.89 -11.14 -21.82
C GLY A 223 3.46 -11.60 -22.15
N ARG A 224 2.46 -11.01 -21.49
CA ARG A 224 1.04 -11.26 -21.73
C ARG A 224 0.36 -10.18 -22.54
N GLY A 225 0.97 -9.01 -22.68
CA GLY A 225 0.34 -7.85 -23.29
C GLY A 225 -0.89 -7.37 -22.51
N GLN A 226 -0.85 -7.47 -21.17
CA GLN A 226 -2.00 -7.18 -20.30
C GLN A 226 -1.59 -6.37 -19.07
N VAL A 227 -2.50 -5.52 -18.60
CA VAL A 227 -2.41 -4.90 -17.29
C VAL A 227 -3.02 -5.86 -16.27
N ILE A 228 -2.25 -6.27 -15.26
CA ILE A 228 -2.61 -7.34 -14.32
C ILE A 228 -2.63 -6.80 -12.89
N CYS A 229 -3.71 -7.13 -12.19
CA CYS A 229 -3.85 -6.91 -10.76
C CYS A 229 -3.13 -8.03 -9.98
N PRO A 230 -2.12 -7.72 -9.17
CA PRO A 230 -1.37 -8.74 -8.42
C PRO A 230 -2.19 -9.38 -7.30
N CYS A 231 -3.30 -8.75 -6.88
CA CYS A 231 -4.07 -9.20 -5.73
C CYS A 231 -4.95 -10.42 -6.03
N HIS A 232 -5.79 -10.34 -7.06
CA HIS A 232 -6.78 -11.38 -7.39
C HIS A 232 -6.73 -11.80 -8.86
N GLY A 233 -5.76 -11.30 -9.61
CA GLY A 233 -5.56 -11.67 -11.00
C GLY A 233 -6.54 -11.05 -12.00
N SER A 234 -7.24 -9.96 -11.65
CA SER A 234 -7.98 -9.16 -12.65
C SER A 234 -7.03 -8.74 -13.77
N ARG A 235 -7.48 -8.82 -15.02
CA ARG A 235 -6.67 -8.45 -16.19
C ARG A 235 -7.44 -7.49 -17.08
N TYR A 236 -6.71 -6.53 -17.62
CA TYR A 236 -7.24 -5.47 -18.46
C TYR A 236 -6.41 -5.36 -19.74
N ALA A 237 -7.07 -4.97 -20.83
CA ALA A 237 -6.40 -4.55 -22.05
C ALA A 237 -5.92 -3.09 -21.93
N LEU A 238 -5.12 -2.64 -22.90
CA LEU A 238 -4.55 -1.29 -22.93
C LEU A 238 -5.58 -0.17 -23.15
N ASP A 239 -6.78 -0.51 -23.63
CA ASP A 239 -7.94 0.39 -23.71
C ASP A 239 -8.76 0.41 -22.40
N GLY A 240 -8.28 -0.28 -21.36
CA GLY A 240 -8.92 -0.39 -20.05
C GLY A 240 -9.98 -1.49 -19.95
N ALA A 241 -10.36 -2.15 -21.05
CA ALA A 241 -11.39 -3.17 -21.05
C ALA A 241 -11.00 -4.38 -20.17
N VAL A 242 -11.95 -4.87 -19.37
CA VAL A 242 -11.75 -6.06 -18.55
C VAL A 242 -11.64 -7.30 -19.44
N GLN A 243 -10.55 -8.05 -19.29
CA GLN A 243 -10.29 -9.30 -19.99
C GLN A 243 -10.51 -10.51 -19.07
N HIS A 244 -10.26 -10.35 -17.78
CA HIS A 244 -10.44 -11.41 -16.78
C HIS A 244 -10.82 -10.79 -15.43
N GLY A 245 -11.80 -11.39 -14.75
CA GLY A 245 -12.28 -10.96 -13.44
C GLY A 245 -11.27 -11.20 -12.31
N PRO A 246 -11.59 -10.85 -11.06
CA PRO A 246 -12.94 -10.51 -10.54
C PRO A 246 -13.44 -9.09 -10.84
N ALA A 247 -12.60 -8.19 -11.35
CA ALA A 247 -13.07 -6.87 -11.78
C ALA A 247 -14.16 -6.96 -12.84
N THR A 248 -15.15 -6.06 -12.79
CA THR A 248 -16.27 -6.01 -13.74
C THR A 248 -16.41 -4.66 -14.46
N ARG A 249 -15.59 -3.67 -14.08
CA ARG A 249 -15.56 -2.33 -14.69
C ARG A 249 -14.21 -2.07 -15.34
N PRO A 250 -14.17 -1.38 -16.50
CA PRO A 250 -12.91 -1.04 -17.15
C PRO A 250 -12.10 -0.04 -16.32
N LEU A 251 -10.78 -0.02 -16.53
CA LEU A 251 -9.92 1.06 -16.04
C LEU A 251 -10.17 2.32 -16.89
N GLY A 252 -10.01 3.50 -16.29
CA GLY A 252 -9.93 4.74 -17.05
C GLY A 252 -8.65 4.78 -17.89
N THR A 253 -8.69 5.50 -19.00
CA THR A 253 -7.55 5.75 -19.87
C THR A 253 -7.27 7.25 -19.93
N TYR A 254 -6.03 7.61 -20.21
CA TYR A 254 -5.57 8.99 -20.29
C TYR A 254 -4.85 9.25 -21.61
N ASP A 255 -5.00 10.46 -22.13
CA ASP A 255 -4.25 10.90 -23.30
C ASP A 255 -2.76 11.04 -22.97
N VAL A 256 -1.91 10.66 -23.90
CA VAL A 256 -0.46 10.73 -23.75
C VAL A 256 0.17 11.50 -24.91
N THR A 257 1.04 12.44 -24.58
CA THR A 257 1.94 13.09 -25.54
C THR A 257 3.37 12.80 -25.14
N ALA A 258 4.26 12.56 -26.10
CA ALA A 258 5.66 12.30 -25.84
C ALA A 258 6.56 13.02 -26.84
N ASP A 259 7.75 13.37 -26.39
CA ASP A 259 8.83 13.89 -27.22
C ASP A 259 10.16 13.20 -26.87
N ALA A 260 11.29 13.75 -27.34
CA ALA A 260 12.60 13.18 -27.09
C ALA A 260 13.07 13.25 -25.62
N LEU A 261 12.40 14.05 -24.78
CA LEU A 261 12.80 14.32 -23.39
C LEU A 261 11.84 13.71 -22.37
N ALA A 262 10.54 13.66 -22.67
CA ALA A 262 9.55 13.25 -21.68
C ALA A 262 8.29 12.59 -22.28
N VAL A 263 7.63 11.79 -21.43
CA VAL A 263 6.27 11.29 -21.64
C VAL A 263 5.33 12.06 -20.71
N THR A 264 4.29 12.66 -21.26
CA THR A 264 3.30 13.45 -20.50
C THR A 264 1.94 12.79 -20.56
N VAL A 265 1.39 12.46 -19.39
CA VAL A 265 0.04 11.92 -19.23
C VAL A 265 -0.90 13.07 -18.85
N HIS A 266 -1.93 13.29 -19.65
CA HIS A 266 -2.93 14.33 -19.42
C HIS A 266 -4.05 13.78 -18.53
N VAL A 267 -4.12 14.27 -17.30
CA VAL A 267 -5.06 13.84 -16.26
C VAL A 267 -5.89 15.05 -15.82
N PRO A 268 -7.12 15.21 -16.35
CA PRO A 268 -8.02 16.30 -15.95
C PRO A 268 -8.27 16.31 -14.44
N ALA A 269 -8.49 17.51 -13.90
CA ALA A 269 -8.76 17.74 -12.49
C ALA A 269 -10.06 17.07 -12.02
#